data_AF-A0A3N5R7N5-F1
#
_entry.id   AF-A0A3N5R7N5-F1
#
_cell.length_a   1.000
_cell.length_b   1.000
_cell.length_c   1.000
_cell.angle_alpha   90.00
_cell.angle_beta   90.00
_cell.angle_gamma   90.00
#
_symmetry.space_group_name_H-M   'P 1'
#
loop_
_entity.id
_entity.type
_entity.pdbx_description
1 polymer ?
#
loop_
_entity_poly.entity_id
_entity_poly.type
_entity_poly.pdbx_seq_one_letter_code
_entity_poly.pdbx_strand_id
1 'polypeptide(L)'
;MQGKKGYTLVELMIVIAIIGILAGLALPSYRTYQQRAYATHAQLTLKEIMNAQLVYYLEHNKFYPEDNTPIVIMSTEPENSAELKKIRDGLHLAIPTGRTLDYYFYAANNDPANTSSFTLVVRSSFDFPLFINGSSVLTGILDTNGTTDIFTLAH
;
A
#
# COMPACT_ATOMS: atom_id res chain seq x y z
N MET A 1 48.96 38.22 -2.10
CA MET A 1 48.35 37.26 -1.17
C MET A 1 46.84 37.43 -1.24
N GLN A 2 46.11 36.47 -1.83
CA GLN A 2 44.66 36.57 -1.96
C GLN A 2 44.00 36.43 -0.58
N GLY A 3 43.24 37.45 -0.17
CA GLY A 3 42.57 37.49 1.12
C GLY A 3 41.52 36.39 1.23
N LYS A 4 41.63 35.54 2.26
CA LYS A 4 40.60 34.59 2.62
C LYS A 4 39.37 35.37 3.10
N LYS A 5 38.32 35.44 2.27
CA LYS A 5 37.00 35.93 2.69
C LYS A 5 36.41 34.91 3.66
N GLY A 6 36.38 35.23 4.96
CA GLY A 6 35.64 34.47 5.95
C GLY A 6 34.17 34.89 5.95
N TYR A 7 33.26 33.92 5.96
CA TYR A 7 31.83 34.16 6.13
C TYR A 7 31.54 34.81 7.48
N THR A 8 30.58 35.71 7.53
CA THR A 8 30.19 36.37 8.79
C THR A 8 29.20 35.51 9.58
N LEU A 9 29.24 35.57 10.92
CA LEU A 9 28.25 34.89 11.77
C LEU A 9 26.82 35.34 11.45
N VAL A 10 26.65 36.61 11.06
CA VAL A 10 25.34 37.17 10.67
C VAL A 10 24.81 36.53 9.39
N GLU A 11 25.68 36.29 8.40
CA GLU A 11 25.32 35.56 7.16
C GLU A 11 24.75 34.17 7.50
N LEU A 12 25.42 33.46 8.41
CA LEU A 12 24.97 32.14 8.82
C LEU A 12 23.64 32.17 9.58
N MET A 13 23.42 33.18 10.44
CA MET A 13 22.16 33.32 11.19
C MET A 13 20.97 33.58 10.26
N ILE A 14 21.13 34.41 9.23
CA ILE A 14 20.07 34.67 8.25
C ILE A 14 19.76 33.41 7.44
N VAL A 15 20.78 32.65 7.04
CA VAL A 15 20.60 31.38 6.31
C VAL A 15 19.80 30.38 7.15
N ILE A 16 20.14 30.21 8.43
CA ILE A 16 19.41 29.31 9.34
C ILE A 16 17.97 29.80 9.55
N ALA A 17 17.75 31.11 9.69
CA ALA A 17 16.42 31.69 9.82
C ALA A 17 15.54 31.41 8.60
N ILE A 18 16.09 31.57 7.38
CA ILE A 18 15.36 31.27 6.13
C ILE A 18 15.08 29.77 6.01
N ILE A 19 16.05 28.90 6.29
CA ILE A 19 15.85 27.43 6.27
C ILE A 19 14.76 27.03 7.27
N GLY A 20 14.72 27.63 8.45
CA GLY A 20 13.68 27.38 9.46
C GLY A 20 12.26 27.71 8.97
N ILE A 21 12.08 28.86 8.30
CA ILE A 21 10.79 29.25 7.72
C ILE A 21 10.39 28.28 6.59
N LEU A 22 11.31 27.95 5.69
CA LEU A 22 11.05 27.04 4.57
C LEU A 22 10.71 25.63 5.05
N ALA A 23 11.42 25.12 6.06
CA ALA A 23 11.14 23.82 6.67
C ALA A 23 9.74 23.75 7.29
N GLY A 24 9.29 24.83 7.93
CA GLY A 24 7.94 24.93 8.51
C GLY A 24 6.82 24.81 7.47
N LEU A 25 7.01 25.41 6.28
CA LEU A 25 6.02 25.35 5.19
C LEU A 25 6.05 24.02 4.42
N ALA A 26 7.22 23.38 4.32
CA ALA A 26 7.41 22.17 3.52
C ALA A 26 6.80 20.91 4.15
N LEU A 27 6.85 20.78 5.48
CA LEU A 27 6.43 19.57 6.18
C LEU A 27 4.96 19.14 5.94
N PRO A 28 3.94 20.04 6.05
CA PRO A 28 2.55 19.63 5.81
C PRO A 28 2.30 19.23 4.34
N SER A 29 2.91 19.93 3.39
CA SER A 29 2.78 19.61 1.96
C SER A 29 3.38 18.23 1.64
N TYR A 30 4.54 17.92 2.22
CA TYR A 30 5.22 16.63 2.04
C TYR A 30 4.36 15.45 2.52
N ARG A 31 3.68 15.58 3.68
CA ARG A 31 2.80 14.52 4.21
C ARG A 31 1.64 14.22 3.26
N THR A 32 0.97 15.26 2.73
CA THR A 32 -0.12 15.09 1.77
C THR A 32 0.36 14.44 0.47
N TYR A 33 1.56 14.79 0.00
CA TYR A 33 2.15 14.17 -1.19
C TYR A 33 2.41 12.68 -0.97
N GLN A 34 3.01 12.31 0.17
CA GLN A 34 3.25 10.91 0.53
C GLN A 34 1.93 10.12 0.64
N GLN A 35 0.91 10.66 1.30
CA GLN A 35 -0.41 10.02 1.41
C GLN A 35 -1.00 9.70 0.04
N ARG A 36 -0.99 10.67 -0.88
CA ARG A 36 -1.48 10.47 -2.25
C ARG A 36 -0.69 9.40 -2.99
N ALA A 37 0.64 9.41 -2.87
CA ALA A 37 1.50 8.40 -3.49
C ALA A 37 1.16 6.99 -2.98
N TYR A 38 0.99 6.82 -1.67
CA TYR A 38 0.61 5.52 -1.07
C TYR A 38 -0.80 5.09 -1.46
N ALA A 39 -1.77 6.01 -1.51
CA ALA A 39 -3.13 5.71 -1.95
C ALA A 39 -3.16 5.24 -3.41
N THR A 40 -2.43 5.91 -4.31
CA THR A 40 -2.29 5.50 -5.70
C THR A 40 -1.62 4.13 -5.80
N HIS A 41 -0.54 3.89 -5.05
CA HIS A 41 0.13 2.60 -5.03
C HIS A 41 -0.77 1.47 -4.53
N ALA A 42 -1.55 1.71 -3.46
CA ALA A 42 -2.54 0.76 -2.95
C ALA A 42 -3.59 0.40 -4.00
N GLN A 43 -4.12 1.41 -4.71
CA GLN A 43 -5.11 1.20 -5.77
C GLN A 43 -4.55 0.41 -6.96
N LEU A 44 -3.31 0.70 -7.39
CA LEU A 44 -2.66 -0.02 -8.47
C LEU A 44 -2.42 -1.48 -8.09
N THR A 45 -1.80 -1.72 -6.93
CA THR A 45 -1.50 -3.09 -6.46
C THR A 45 -2.78 -3.89 -6.27
N LEU A 46 -3.83 -3.27 -5.71
CA LEU A 46 -5.13 -3.94 -5.56
C LEU A 46 -5.68 -4.41 -6.91
N LYS A 47 -5.68 -3.53 -7.93
CA LYS A 47 -6.18 -3.90 -9.26
C LYS A 47 -5.35 -5.00 -9.91
N GLU A 48 -4.04 -4.97 -9.76
CA GLU A 48 -3.14 -6.01 -10.26
C GLU A 48 -3.46 -7.37 -9.61
N ILE A 49 -3.63 -7.39 -8.28
CA ILE A 49 -4.02 -8.60 -7.54
C ILE A 49 -5.39 -9.10 -8.00
N MET A 50 -6.39 -8.22 -8.14
CA MET A 50 -7.74 -8.63 -8.59
C MET A 50 -7.73 -9.24 -9.99
N ASN A 51 -6.94 -8.68 -10.90
CA ASN A 51 -6.80 -9.24 -12.24
C ASN A 51 -6.11 -10.61 -12.23
N ALA A 52 -5.03 -10.75 -11.45
CA ALA A 52 -4.35 -12.04 -11.29
C ALA A 52 -5.30 -13.09 -10.70
N GLN A 53 -6.11 -12.69 -9.72
CA GLN A 53 -7.11 -13.52 -9.09
C GLN A 53 -8.22 -13.96 -10.06
N LEU A 54 -8.68 -13.05 -10.92
CA LEU A 54 -9.65 -13.36 -11.97
C LEU A 54 -9.09 -14.38 -12.96
N VAL A 55 -7.85 -14.19 -13.43
CA VAL A 55 -7.18 -15.13 -14.33
C VAL A 55 -7.07 -16.50 -13.67
N TYR A 56 -6.63 -16.54 -12.41
CA TYR A 56 -6.54 -17.79 -11.64
C TYR A 56 -7.89 -18.50 -11.52
N TYR A 57 -8.97 -17.75 -11.24
CA TYR A 57 -10.32 -18.29 -11.16
C TYR A 57 -10.80 -18.86 -12.50
N LEU A 58 -10.51 -18.20 -13.62
CA LEU A 58 -10.87 -18.70 -14.95
C LEU A 58 -10.16 -20.03 -15.29
N GLU A 59 -8.97 -20.26 -14.75
CA GLU A 59 -8.19 -21.49 -14.97
C GLU A 59 -8.57 -22.62 -14.01
N HIS A 60 -8.83 -22.30 -12.73
CA HIS A 60 -8.98 -23.29 -11.66
C HIS A 60 -10.40 -23.41 -11.10
N ASN A 61 -11.31 -22.52 -11.51
CA ASN A 61 -12.70 -22.40 -11.03
C ASN A 61 -12.80 -22.24 -9.49
N LYS A 62 -11.78 -21.61 -8.89
CA LYS A 62 -11.67 -21.29 -7.47
C LYS A 62 -10.73 -20.11 -7.28
N PHE A 63 -10.91 -19.40 -6.18
CA PHE A 63 -10.05 -18.30 -5.79
C PHE A 63 -8.82 -18.81 -5.02
N TYR A 64 -7.67 -18.17 -5.24
CA TYR A 64 -6.48 -18.34 -4.41
C TYR A 64 -6.58 -17.46 -3.15
N PRO A 65 -6.07 -17.89 -1.98
CA PRO A 65 -5.58 -19.24 -1.68
C PRO A 65 -6.71 -20.27 -1.63
N GLU A 66 -6.45 -21.46 -2.17
CA GLU A 66 -7.47 -22.50 -2.35
C GLU A 66 -7.97 -23.13 -1.03
N ASP A 67 -7.13 -23.10 0.00
CA ASP A 67 -7.40 -23.71 1.30
C ASP A 67 -8.24 -22.80 2.22
N ASN A 68 -8.71 -21.66 1.70
CA ASN A 68 -9.40 -20.60 2.44
C ASN A 68 -8.62 -20.10 3.67
N THR A 69 -7.31 -20.36 3.74
CA THR A 69 -6.47 -19.81 4.81
C THR A 69 -6.09 -18.38 4.43
N PRO A 70 -6.32 -17.38 5.30
CA PRO A 70 -5.93 -16.02 4.98
C PRO A 70 -4.42 -15.91 4.80
N ILE A 71 -3.99 -15.28 3.71
CA ILE A 71 -2.57 -14.90 3.53
C ILE A 71 -2.42 -13.45 3.93
N VAL A 72 -1.48 -13.17 4.83
CA VAL A 72 -1.14 -11.83 5.27
C VAL A 72 0.29 -11.55 4.86
N ILE A 73 0.49 -10.41 4.20
CA ILE A 73 1.80 -9.89 3.83
C ILE A 73 1.94 -8.54 4.51
N MET A 74 2.78 -8.47 5.53
CA MET A 74 3.11 -7.22 6.22
C MET A 74 4.19 -6.45 5.46
N SER A 75 4.14 -5.12 5.51
CA SER A 75 5.16 -4.28 4.86
C SER A 75 6.58 -4.49 5.39
N THR A 76 6.70 -5.06 6.59
CA THR A 76 7.97 -5.34 7.28
C THR A 76 8.53 -6.72 6.94
N GLU A 77 7.82 -7.53 6.17
CA GLU A 77 8.30 -8.84 5.77
C GLU A 77 9.49 -8.76 4.81
N PRO A 78 10.47 -9.68 4.93
CA PRO A 78 11.54 -9.78 3.95
C PRO A 78 10.98 -10.24 2.60
N GLU A 79 11.56 -9.76 1.49
CA GLU A 79 11.11 -10.09 0.12
C GLU A 79 11.08 -11.60 -0.19
N ASN A 80 11.81 -12.40 0.58
CA ASN A 80 11.86 -13.86 0.46
C ASN A 80 10.95 -14.60 1.45
N SER A 81 9.93 -13.93 2.02
CA SER A 81 8.98 -14.57 2.93
C SER A 81 8.22 -15.71 2.24
N ALA A 82 7.81 -16.71 3.03
CA ALA A 82 7.07 -17.86 2.50
C ALA A 82 5.73 -17.44 1.87
N GLU A 83 5.09 -16.42 2.43
CA GLU A 83 3.80 -15.90 1.94
C GLU A 83 3.94 -15.17 0.60
N LEU A 84 5.00 -14.38 0.41
CA LEU A 84 5.32 -13.79 -0.90
C LEU A 84 5.60 -14.84 -1.95
N LYS A 85 6.31 -15.90 -1.57
CA LYS A 85 6.56 -17.03 -2.46
C LYS A 85 5.27 -17.73 -2.85
N LYS A 86 4.35 -17.95 -1.91
CA LYS A 86 3.02 -18.53 -2.19
C LYS A 86 2.25 -17.70 -3.22
N ILE A 87 2.18 -16.38 -3.05
CA ILE A 87 1.51 -15.51 -4.02
C ILE A 87 2.22 -15.49 -5.37
N ARG A 88 3.55 -15.42 -5.39
CA ARG A 88 4.31 -15.43 -6.65
C ARG A 88 4.11 -16.74 -7.41
N ASP A 89 4.16 -17.87 -6.71
CA ASP A 89 4.07 -19.17 -7.34
C ASP A 89 2.61 -19.52 -7.71
N GLY A 90 1.62 -19.05 -6.94
CA GLY A 90 0.20 -19.32 -7.18
C GLY A 90 -0.51 -18.34 -8.12
N LEU A 91 -0.19 -17.05 -8.03
CA LEU A 91 -0.82 -15.98 -8.82
C LEU A 91 0.11 -15.39 -9.90
N HIS A 92 1.34 -15.90 -10.02
CA HIS A 92 2.37 -15.36 -10.92
C HIS A 92 2.60 -13.85 -10.74
N LEU A 93 2.36 -13.36 -9.52
CA LEU A 93 2.39 -11.94 -9.18
C LEU A 93 3.50 -11.65 -8.18
N ALA A 94 4.32 -10.64 -8.47
CA ALA A 94 5.28 -10.10 -7.51
C ALA A 94 4.65 -8.90 -6.80
N ILE A 95 4.34 -9.06 -5.51
CA ILE A 95 3.85 -7.95 -4.69
C ILE A 95 5.07 -7.18 -4.17
N PRO A 96 5.15 -5.85 -4.41
CA PRO A 96 6.21 -5.04 -3.84
C PRO A 96 6.06 -4.96 -2.32
N THR A 97 7.02 -5.53 -1.59
CA THR A 97 7.15 -5.39 -0.13
C THR A 97 8.27 -4.41 0.21
N GLY A 98 8.12 -3.69 1.31
CA GLY A 98 9.17 -2.78 1.81
C GLY A 98 8.78 -1.31 1.93
N ARG A 99 7.53 -0.94 1.62
CA ARG A 99 7.04 0.44 1.79
C ARG A 99 5.56 0.47 2.17
N THR A 100 5.29 0.42 3.48
CA THR A 100 4.16 1.13 4.09
C THR A 100 2.77 0.51 3.92
N LEU A 101 2.60 -0.54 3.11
CA LEU A 101 1.31 -1.21 2.92
C LEU A 101 1.35 -2.68 3.36
N ASP A 102 0.32 -3.08 4.10
CA ASP A 102 0.02 -4.46 4.45
C ASP A 102 -1.11 -4.97 3.54
N TYR A 103 -1.02 -6.24 3.14
CA TYR A 103 -1.98 -6.89 2.27
C TYR A 103 -2.58 -8.11 2.97
N TYR A 104 -3.90 -8.22 2.97
CA TYR A 104 -4.62 -9.32 3.58
C TYR A 104 -5.52 -9.96 2.52
N PHE A 105 -5.23 -11.22 2.21
CA PHE A 105 -5.93 -12.04 1.23
C PHE A 105 -6.92 -12.93 1.95
N TYR A 106 -8.17 -12.86 1.55
CA TYR A 106 -9.24 -13.72 2.06
C TYR A 106 -9.96 -14.36 0.88
N ALA A 107 -9.80 -15.67 0.71
CA ALA A 107 -10.77 -16.43 -0.07
C ALA A 107 -12.07 -16.49 0.75
N ALA A 108 -13.21 -16.28 0.09
CA ALA A 108 -14.54 -16.35 0.68
C ALA A 108 -15.00 -15.19 1.59
N ASN A 109 -14.55 -13.94 1.39
CA ASN A 109 -15.03 -12.76 2.16
C ASN A 109 -15.05 -12.92 3.70
N ASN A 110 -14.13 -13.68 4.30
CA ASN A 110 -14.11 -14.04 5.73
C ASN A 110 -15.27 -14.95 6.21
N ASP A 111 -16.10 -15.44 5.30
CA ASP A 111 -17.11 -16.45 5.54
C ASP A 111 -16.71 -17.74 4.82
N PRO A 112 -16.16 -18.75 5.52
CA PRO A 112 -15.70 -19.98 4.89
C PRO A 112 -16.80 -20.77 4.16
N ALA A 113 -18.09 -20.43 4.37
CA ALA A 113 -19.21 -21.00 3.62
C ALA A 113 -19.50 -20.29 2.28
N ASN A 114 -18.96 -19.08 2.06
CA ASN A 114 -19.21 -18.26 0.88
C ASN A 114 -17.99 -18.18 -0.05
N THR A 115 -17.66 -19.28 -0.73
CA THR A 115 -16.53 -19.36 -1.68
C THR A 115 -16.72 -18.59 -2.99
N SER A 116 -17.81 -17.83 -3.13
CA SER A 116 -18.15 -17.13 -4.37
C SER A 116 -17.42 -15.79 -4.54
N SER A 117 -16.51 -15.45 -3.65
CA SER A 117 -15.81 -14.17 -3.72
C SER A 117 -14.42 -14.21 -3.10
N PHE A 118 -13.57 -13.31 -3.55
CA PHE A 118 -12.27 -13.03 -2.99
C PHE A 118 -12.25 -11.59 -2.44
N THR A 119 -11.74 -11.42 -1.23
CA THR A 119 -11.50 -10.10 -0.65
C THR A 119 -10.00 -9.86 -0.51
N LEU A 120 -9.55 -8.70 -1.00
CA LEU A 120 -8.26 -8.13 -0.65
C LEU A 120 -8.46 -6.89 0.21
N VAL A 121 -7.75 -6.83 1.33
CA VAL A 121 -7.64 -5.61 2.13
C VAL A 121 -6.22 -5.09 2.04
N VAL A 122 -6.07 -3.85 1.60
CA VAL A 122 -4.81 -3.10 1.61
C VAL A 122 -4.88 -2.06 2.71
N ARG A 123 -3.95 -2.10 3.65
CA ARG A 123 -3.92 -1.21 4.81
C ARG A 123 -2.59 -0.48 4.87
N SER A 124 -2.60 0.78 5.30
CA SER A 124 -1.37 1.46 5.69
C SER A 124 -0.79 0.85 6.98
N SER A 125 0.46 0.41 6.95
CA SER A 125 1.16 -0.16 8.12
C SER A 125 1.49 0.87 9.18
N PHE A 126 1.47 2.15 8.83
CA PHE A 126 1.57 3.24 9.78
C PHE A 126 0.18 3.84 9.98
N ASP A 127 -0.08 4.30 11.20
CA ASP A 127 -1.36 4.90 11.61
C ASP A 127 -1.55 6.30 10.99
N PHE A 128 -1.63 6.35 9.66
CA PHE A 128 -1.94 7.54 8.88
C PHE A 128 -3.03 7.23 7.85
N PRO A 129 -3.91 8.21 7.55
CA PRO A 129 -4.96 8.03 6.56
C PRO A 129 -4.39 8.02 5.14
N LEU A 130 -4.81 7.05 4.33
CA LEU A 130 -4.50 6.98 2.90
C LEU A 130 -5.43 7.89 2.09
N PHE A 131 -6.69 8.02 2.53
CA PHE A 131 -7.75 8.68 1.79
C PHE A 131 -8.26 9.93 2.52
N ILE A 132 -8.87 10.85 1.76
CA ILE A 132 -9.37 12.14 2.26
C ILE A 132 -10.46 11.95 3.33
N ASN A 133 -11.21 10.84 3.27
CA ASN A 133 -12.20 10.46 4.28
C ASN A 133 -11.59 9.97 5.61
N GLY A 134 -10.26 10.00 5.77
CA GLY A 134 -9.58 9.54 6.97
C GLY A 134 -9.30 8.04 7.02
N SER A 135 -9.68 7.29 5.99
CA SER A 135 -9.46 5.84 6.00
C SER A 135 -8.02 5.48 5.67
N SER A 136 -7.47 4.54 6.44
CA SER A 136 -6.17 3.89 6.20
C SER A 136 -6.32 2.55 5.45
N VAL A 137 -7.53 2.21 5.01
CA VAL A 137 -7.88 0.91 4.46
C VAL A 137 -8.58 1.06 3.10
N LEU A 138 -8.13 0.26 2.14
CA LEU A 138 -8.76 0.04 0.86
C LEU A 138 -9.15 -1.43 0.75
N THR A 139 -10.42 -1.69 0.49
CA THR A 139 -10.95 -3.05 0.34
C THR A 139 -11.41 -3.24 -1.09
N GLY A 140 -11.06 -4.39 -1.66
CA GLY A 140 -11.58 -4.83 -2.94
C GLY A 140 -12.21 -6.21 -2.80
N ILE A 141 -13.36 -6.39 -3.43
CA ILE A 141 -14.08 -7.67 -3.49
C ILE A 141 -14.21 -8.06 -4.96
N LEU A 142 -13.82 -9.27 -5.30
CA LEU A 142 -13.99 -9.88 -6.60
C LEU A 142 -15.00 -11.03 -6.49
N ASP A 143 -16.08 -10.97 -7.25
CA ASP A 143 -17.06 -12.05 -7.37
C ASP A 143 -16.67 -13.01 -8.51
N THR A 144 -17.19 -14.24 -8.48
CA THR A 144 -17.11 -15.25 -9.54
C THR A 144 -17.56 -14.77 -10.92
N ASN A 145 -18.40 -13.74 -10.98
CA ASN A 145 -18.84 -13.10 -12.22
C ASN A 145 -17.79 -12.14 -12.82
N GLY A 146 -16.65 -11.94 -12.16
CA GLY A 146 -15.60 -11.01 -12.55
C GLY A 146 -15.87 -9.55 -12.15
N THR A 147 -16.97 -9.29 -11.46
CA THR A 147 -17.28 -7.95 -10.92
C THR A 147 -16.33 -7.63 -9.78
N THR A 148 -15.66 -6.48 -9.86
CA THR A 148 -14.75 -5.98 -8.81
C THR A 148 -15.33 -4.73 -8.17
N ASP A 149 -15.63 -4.81 -6.87
CA ASP A 149 -16.07 -3.67 -6.06
C ASP A 149 -14.92 -3.18 -5.19
N ILE A 150 -14.54 -1.90 -5.35
CA ILE A 150 -13.46 -1.28 -4.59
C ILE A 150 -14.04 -0.16 -3.75
N PHE A 151 -13.85 -0.24 -2.43
CA PHE A 151 -14.36 0.75 -1.50
C PHE A 151 -13.41 0.95 -0.33
N THR A 152 -13.66 2.02 0.41
CA THR A 152 -12.97 2.33 1.65
C THR A 152 -14.04 2.49 2.73
N LEU A 153 -13.77 1.93 3.91
CA LEU A 153 -14.66 2.09 5.05
C LEU A 153 -14.36 3.45 5.70
N ALA A 154 -15.37 4.31 5.79
CA ALA A 154 -15.30 5.53 6.57
C ALA A 154 -15.36 5.16 8.06
N HIS A 155 -14.49 5.78 8.86
CA HIS A 155 -14.58 5.75 10.32
C HIS A 155 -15.66 6.70 10.82
#